data_AF-A0A257M974-F1
#
_entry.id   AF-A0A257M974-F1
#
_cell.length_a   1.000
_cell.length_b   1.000
_cell.length_c   1.000
_cell.angle_alpha   90.00
_cell.angle_beta   90.00
_cell.angle_gamma   90.00
#
_symmetry.space_group_name_H-M   'P 1'
#
loop_
_entity.id
_entity.type
_entity.pdbx_description
1 polymer ?
#
loop_
_entity_poly.entity_id
_entity_poly.type
_entity_poly.pdbx_seq_one_letter_code
_entity_poly.pdbx_strand_id
1 'polypeptide(L)'
;MNNSIIINGEKFSADDLMLLSGEDEIKEPGKIKSYILIVARALRNPMRLPWLLKDIFNLCIKEEDQRDMRLCLIRVQVEAELKMNQDIQRFQQRRYVAQVIEILLFNELLLAPREPVEEGEVE
;
A
#
# COMPACT_ATOMS: atom_id res chain seq x y z
N MET A 1 20.50 -9.54 -3.11
CA MET A 1 20.93 -8.26 -3.72
C MET A 1 19.69 -7.43 -3.93
N ASN A 2 19.57 -6.26 -3.29
CA ASN A 2 18.36 -5.43 -3.42
C ASN A 2 18.33 -4.81 -4.81
N ASN A 3 17.59 -5.44 -5.72
CA ASN A 3 17.42 -4.93 -7.07
C ASN A 3 16.64 -3.61 -7.01
N SER A 4 17.03 -2.64 -7.83
CA SER A 4 16.46 -1.29 -7.76
C SER A 4 16.19 -0.72 -9.14
N ILE A 5 15.08 -0.01 -9.25
CA ILE A 5 14.61 0.60 -10.50
C ILE A 5 14.61 2.12 -10.32
N ILE A 6 15.12 2.84 -11.33
CA ILE A 6 15.12 4.31 -11.33
C ILE A 6 13.92 4.79 -12.14
N ILE A 7 13.08 5.62 -11.53
CA ILE A 7 11.90 6.22 -12.16
C ILE A 7 11.90 7.71 -11.83
N ASN A 8 11.85 8.56 -12.86
CA ASN A 8 11.91 10.02 -12.72
C ASN A 8 13.11 10.50 -11.86
N GLY A 9 14.26 9.83 -11.98
CA GLY A 9 15.47 10.15 -11.21
C GLY A 9 15.48 9.66 -9.75
N GLU A 10 14.41 9.02 -9.28
CA GLU A 10 14.34 8.45 -7.93
C GLU A 10 14.54 6.93 -7.96
N LYS A 11 15.25 6.40 -6.95
CA LYS A 11 15.52 4.98 -6.78
C LYS A 11 14.43 4.29 -5.95
N PHE A 12 13.85 3.23 -6.51
CA PHE A 12 12.84 2.39 -5.89
C PHE A 12 13.33 0.95 -5.73
N SER A 13 12.83 0.24 -4.71
CA SER A 13 13.02 -1.20 -4.56
C SER A 13 12.21 -1.93 -5.64
N ALA A 14 12.85 -2.83 -6.39
CA ALA A 14 12.14 -3.64 -7.39
C ALA A 14 11.06 -4.50 -6.72
N ASP A 15 11.37 -5.09 -5.57
CA ASP A 15 10.45 -5.95 -4.82
C ASP A 15 9.21 -5.18 -4.35
N ASP A 16 9.39 -3.95 -3.87
CA ASP A 16 8.24 -3.11 -3.49
C ASP A 16 7.41 -2.75 -4.72
N LEU A 17 8.03 -2.42 -5.86
CA LEU A 17 7.27 -2.09 -7.07
C LEU A 17 6.47 -3.29 -7.58
N MET A 18 7.07 -4.48 -7.62
CA MET A 18 6.42 -5.74 -8.02
C MET A 18 5.25 -6.09 -7.11
N LEU A 19 5.45 -5.97 -5.79
CA LEU A 19 4.38 -6.16 -4.81
C LEU A 19 3.21 -5.21 -5.05
N LEU A 20 3.50 -3.92 -5.21
CA LEU A 20 2.48 -2.89 -5.32
C LEU A 20 1.69 -2.98 -6.64
N SER A 21 2.37 -3.30 -7.74
CA SER A 21 1.71 -3.56 -9.03
C SER A 21 0.99 -4.90 -9.07
N GLY A 22 1.42 -5.88 -8.26
CA GLY A 22 0.94 -7.26 -8.34
C GLY A 22 1.50 -8.00 -9.55
N GLU A 23 2.73 -7.66 -9.95
CA GLU A 23 3.41 -8.23 -11.13
C GLU A 23 4.67 -8.97 -10.68
N ASP A 24 5.01 -10.06 -11.37
CA ASP A 24 6.25 -10.80 -11.12
C ASP A 24 7.49 -10.11 -11.70
N GLU A 25 7.30 -9.12 -12.60
CA GLU A 25 8.36 -8.37 -13.24
C GLU A 25 7.90 -6.96 -13.65
N ILE A 26 8.77 -5.95 -13.48
CA ILE A 26 8.54 -4.60 -13.98
C ILE A 26 9.14 -4.43 -15.38
N LYS A 27 8.31 -4.63 -16.40
CA LYS A 27 8.73 -4.51 -17.81
C LYS A 27 8.84 -3.06 -18.29
N GLU A 28 7.95 -2.19 -17.82
CA GLU A 28 7.87 -0.81 -18.27
C GLU A 28 7.87 0.17 -17.08
N PRO A 29 9.04 0.46 -16.47
CA PRO A 29 9.14 1.36 -15.31
C PRO A 29 8.49 2.74 -15.54
N GLY A 30 8.53 3.25 -16.77
CA GLY A 30 7.93 4.54 -17.12
C GLY A 30 6.40 4.57 -17.11
N LYS A 31 5.74 3.41 -17.09
CA LYS A 31 4.26 3.28 -17.00
C LYS A 31 3.75 3.07 -15.59
N ILE A 32 4.63 2.97 -14.59
CA ILE A 32 4.20 2.83 -13.19
C ILE A 32 3.41 4.05 -12.76
N LYS A 33 2.21 3.80 -12.26
CA LYS A 33 1.27 4.83 -11.82
C LYS A 33 1.84 5.62 -10.63
N SER A 34 1.54 6.91 -10.58
CA SER A 34 2.03 7.81 -9.52
C SER A 34 1.63 7.37 -8.11
N TYR A 35 0.44 6.78 -7.96
CA TYR A 35 -0.05 6.25 -6.69
C TYR A 35 0.74 5.01 -6.21
N ILE A 36 1.37 4.25 -7.12
CA ILE A 36 2.29 3.17 -6.72
C ILE A 36 3.57 3.78 -6.16
N LEU A 37 4.10 4.81 -6.83
CA LEU A 37 5.34 5.48 -6.42
C LEU A 37 5.21 6.16 -5.04
N ILE A 38 4.08 6.79 -4.74
CA ILE A 38 3.86 7.42 -3.43
C ILE A 38 3.77 6.39 -2.30
N VAL A 39 3.10 5.25 -2.54
CA VAL A 39 3.06 4.15 -1.57
C VAL A 39 4.46 3.57 -1.37
N ALA A 40 5.20 3.32 -2.45
CA ALA A 40 6.59 2.84 -2.36
C ALA A 40 7.48 3.79 -1.53
N ARG A 41 7.31 5.11 -1.66
CA ARG A 41 8.01 6.11 -0.82
C ARG A 41 7.63 5.98 0.65
N ALA A 42 6.33 5.81 0.94
CA ALA A 42 5.84 5.66 2.30
C ALA A 42 6.34 4.36 2.94
N LEU A 43 6.39 3.26 2.19
CA LEU A 43 6.91 1.97 2.68
C LEU A 43 8.43 1.97 2.91
N ARG A 44 9.19 2.71 2.09
CA ARG A 44 10.64 2.84 2.24
C ARG A 44 11.02 3.51 3.57
N ASN A 45 10.21 4.46 4.03
CA ASN A 45 10.38 5.10 5.33
C ASN A 45 9.02 5.43 5.94
N PRO A 46 8.42 4.51 6.74
CA PRO A 46 7.12 4.70 7.38
C PRO A 46 7.02 5.97 8.20
N MET A 47 8.12 6.40 8.83
CA MET A 47 8.16 7.63 9.62
C MET A 47 7.94 8.87 8.77
N ARG A 48 8.11 8.84 7.44
CA ARG A 48 7.82 9.98 6.56
C ARG A 48 6.35 10.13 6.19
N LEU A 49 5.48 9.20 6.57
CA LEU A 49 4.05 9.23 6.23
C LEU A 49 3.38 10.59 6.53
N PRO A 50 3.58 11.25 7.69
CA PRO A 50 2.99 12.57 7.95
C PRO A 50 3.32 13.63 6.91
N TRP A 51 4.54 13.60 6.37
CA TRP A 51 4.98 14.55 5.33
C TRP A 51 4.46 14.21 3.94
N LEU A 52 4.11 12.95 3.70
CA LEU A 52 3.53 12.49 2.44
C LEU A 52 2.01 12.69 2.37
N LEU A 53 1.35 13.04 3.49
CA LEU A 53 -0.11 13.22 3.53
C LEU A 53 -0.61 14.19 2.46
N LYS A 54 0.07 15.33 2.27
CA LYS A 54 -0.29 16.31 1.24
C LYS A 54 -0.25 15.69 -0.15
N ASP A 55 0.77 14.89 -0.46
CA ASP A 55 0.90 14.25 -1.77
C ASP A 55 -0.15 13.15 -1.95
N ILE A 56 -0.46 12.40 -0.88
CA ILE A 56 -1.50 11.36 -0.87
C ILE A 56 -2.89 11.97 -1.10
N PHE A 57 -3.24 13.06 -0.40
CA PHE A 57 -4.53 13.76 -0.59
C PHE A 57 -4.67 14.37 -1.99
N ASN A 58 -3.56 14.77 -2.60
CA ASN A 58 -3.55 15.34 -3.95
C ASN A 58 -3.44 14.27 -5.05
N LEU A 59 -3.47 12.98 -4.72
CA LEU A 59 -3.56 11.93 -5.73
C LEU A 59 -4.91 12.05 -6.44
N CYS A 60 -4.91 12.62 -7.65
CA CYS A 60 -6.05 12.58 -8.54
C CYS A 60 -6.18 11.17 -9.14
N ILE A 61 -6.64 10.21 -8.32
CA ILE A 61 -6.88 8.82 -8.75
C ILE A 61 -8.18 8.81 -9.54
N LYS A 62 -8.08 8.44 -10.83
CA LYS A 62 -9.25 8.28 -11.68
C LYS A 62 -10.10 7.11 -11.20
N GLU A 63 -11.39 7.17 -11.46
CA GLU A 63 -12.35 6.13 -11.03
C GLU A 63 -11.92 4.73 -11.50
N GLU A 64 -11.43 4.60 -12.73
CA GLU A 64 -10.94 3.33 -13.27
C GLU A 64 -9.72 2.76 -12.52
N ASP A 65 -8.91 3.63 -11.89
CA ASP A 65 -7.67 3.27 -11.19
C ASP A 65 -7.92 3.08 -9.67
N GLN A 66 -9.09 3.42 -9.14
CA GLN A 66 -9.37 3.34 -7.69
C GLN A 66 -9.29 1.91 -7.15
N ARG A 67 -9.84 0.94 -7.90
CA ARG A 67 -9.78 -0.48 -7.53
C ARG A 67 -8.34 -0.97 -7.46
N ASP A 68 -7.52 -0.59 -8.44
CA ASP A 68 -6.12 -0.98 -8.50
C ASP A 68 -5.29 -0.33 -7.39
N MET A 69 -5.56 0.93 -7.07
CA MET A 69 -4.97 1.59 -5.91
C MET A 69 -5.34 0.88 -4.60
N ARG A 70 -6.60 0.48 -4.42
CA ARG A 70 -7.00 -0.25 -3.20
C ARG A 70 -6.34 -1.63 -3.12
N LEU A 71 -6.26 -2.36 -4.23
CA LEU A 71 -5.54 -3.64 -4.31
C LEU A 71 -4.05 -3.49 -4.00
N CYS A 72 -3.41 -2.41 -4.48
CA CYS A 72 -2.03 -2.06 -4.14
C CYS A 72 -1.82 -1.99 -2.61
N LEU A 73 -2.71 -1.33 -1.87
CA LEU A 73 -2.64 -1.24 -0.40
C LEU A 73 -2.92 -2.59 0.29
N ILE A 74 -3.88 -3.36 -0.22
CA ILE A 74 -4.23 -4.68 0.31
C ILE A 74 -3.06 -5.66 0.18
N ARG A 75 -2.34 -5.65 -0.95
CA ARG A 75 -1.16 -6.51 -1.15
C ARG A 75 -0.10 -6.28 -0.08
N VAL A 76 0.10 -5.03 0.34
CA VAL A 76 1.03 -4.70 1.43
C VAL A 76 0.55 -5.27 2.76
N GLN A 77 -0.75 -5.16 3.04
CA GLN A 77 -1.33 -5.72 4.27
C GLN A 77 -1.15 -7.25 4.31
N VAL A 78 -1.49 -7.94 3.22
CA VAL A 78 -1.32 -9.39 3.10
C VAL A 78 0.16 -9.81 3.20
N GLU A 79 1.07 -9.12 2.51
CA GLU A 79 2.50 -9.39 2.63
C GLU A 79 2.97 -9.25 4.07
N ALA A 80 2.55 -8.20 4.76
CA ALA A 80 2.93 -7.95 6.13
C ALA A 80 2.47 -9.06 7.07
N GLU A 81 1.25 -9.59 6.90
CA GLU A 81 0.80 -10.76 7.67
C GLU A 81 1.67 -11.99 7.39
N LEU A 82 1.91 -12.30 6.12
CA LEU A 82 2.65 -13.50 5.71
C LEU A 82 4.11 -13.49 6.18
N LYS A 83 4.73 -12.31 6.27
CA LYS A 83 6.14 -12.15 6.61
C LYS A 83 6.37 -11.59 8.01
N MET A 84 5.31 -11.42 8.82
CA MET A 84 5.38 -10.77 10.13
C MET A 84 6.46 -11.38 11.04
N ASN A 85 6.59 -12.71 11.02
CA ASN A 85 7.56 -13.45 11.83
C ASN A 85 9.02 -13.22 11.42
N GLN A 86 9.29 -12.69 10.23
CA GLN A 86 10.64 -12.41 9.74
C GLN A 86 11.19 -11.11 10.33
N ASP A 87 10.33 -10.10 10.47
CA ASP A 87 10.66 -8.79 11.04
C ASP A 87 9.38 -8.09 11.49
N ILE A 88 8.99 -8.35 12.75
CA ILE A 88 7.72 -7.87 13.31
C ILE A 88 7.62 -6.35 13.19
N GLN A 89 8.68 -5.63 13.57
CA GLN A 89 8.66 -4.17 13.57
C GLN A 89 8.47 -3.61 12.15
N ARG A 90 9.25 -4.12 11.18
CA ARG A 90 9.17 -3.67 9.79
C ARG A 90 7.80 -3.94 9.18
N PHE A 91 7.28 -5.16 9.33
CA PHE A 91 6.01 -5.53 8.70
C PHE A 91 4.80 -4.92 9.40
N GLN A 92 4.82 -4.73 10.73
CA GLN A 92 3.80 -3.94 11.43
C GLN A 92 3.74 -2.49 10.91
N GLN A 93 4.90 -1.84 10.75
CA GLN A 93 4.95 -0.47 10.22
C GLN A 93 4.45 -0.38 8.78
N ARG A 94 4.83 -1.34 7.92
CA ARG A 94 4.33 -1.39 6.53
C ARG A 94 2.82 -1.60 6.47
N ARG A 95 2.27 -2.50 7.30
CA ARG A 95 0.83 -2.73 7.42
C ARG A 95 0.11 -1.46 7.86
N TYR A 96 0.62 -0.80 8.90
CA TYR A 96 0.08 0.46 9.40
C TYR A 96 0.04 1.55 8.32
N VAL A 97 1.14 1.73 7.57
CA VAL A 97 1.19 2.71 6.46
C VAL A 97 0.10 2.42 5.43
N ALA A 98 -0.03 1.16 4.99
CA ALA A 98 -1.03 0.79 3.99
C ALA A 98 -2.46 1.03 4.50
N GLN A 99 -2.75 0.68 5.75
CA GLN A 99 -4.06 0.88 6.38
C GLN A 99 -4.40 2.37 6.51
N VAL A 100 -3.46 3.20 6.95
CA VAL A 100 -3.69 4.66 7.05
C VAL A 100 -3.97 5.26 5.68
N ILE A 101 -3.20 4.89 4.65
CA ILE A 101 -3.46 5.37 3.28
C ILE A 101 -4.83 4.89 2.78
N GLU A 102 -5.22 3.64 3.08
CA GLU A 102 -6.51 3.09 2.66
C GLU A 102 -7.66 3.86 3.32
N ILE A 103 -7.60 4.09 4.63
CA ILE A 103 -8.60 4.86 5.37
C ILE A 103 -8.68 6.29 4.83
N LEU A 104 -7.55 6.94 4.56
CA LEU A 104 -7.54 8.32 4.05
C LEU A 104 -8.18 8.46 2.67
N LEU A 105 -8.04 7.45 1.81
CA LEU A 105 -8.53 7.50 0.43
C LEU A 105 -9.93 6.90 0.25
N PHE A 106 -10.31 5.93 1.09
CA PHE A 106 -11.53 5.13 0.92
C PHE A 106 -12.45 5.14 2.15
N ASN A 107 -12.07 5.80 3.25
CA ASN A 107 -12.81 5.88 4.52
C ASN A 107 -13.11 4.54 5.21
N GLU A 108 -12.51 3.44 4.77
CA GLU A 108 -12.67 2.11 5.36
C GLU A 108 -11.47 1.22 5.04
N LEU A 109 -11.31 0.13 5.81
CA LEU A 109 -10.36 -0.94 5.53
C LEU A 109 -11.12 -2.13 4.94
N LEU A 110 -10.71 -2.62 3.76
CA LEU A 110 -11.37 -3.78 3.16
C LEU A 110 -11.15 -5.06 3.98
N LEU A 111 -9.96 -5.19 4.58
CA LEU A 111 -9.57 -6.34 5.39
C LEU A 111 -9.77 -6.13 6.89
N ALA A 112 -10.54 -5.12 7.31
CA ALA A 112 -10.88 -4.98 8.73
C ALA A 112 -11.62 -6.24 9.22
N PRO A 113 -11.31 -6.72 10.45
CA PRO A 113 -12.18 -7.67 11.13
C PRO A 113 -13.59 -7.07 11.17
N ARG A 114 -14.58 -7.76 10.61
CA ARG A 114 -15.98 -7.35 10.79
C ARG A 114 -16.32 -7.55 12.25
N GLU A 115 -16.89 -6.53 12.89
CA GLU A 115 -17.52 -6.73 14.20
C GLU A 115 -18.56 -7.85 14.04
N PRO A 116 -18.62 -8.82 14.96
CA PRO A 116 -19.71 -9.77 14.95
C PRO A 116 -21.00 -8.97 15.02
N VAL A 117 -21.86 -9.13 14.01
CA VAL A 117 -23.24 -8.67 14.11
C VAL A 117 -23.79 -9.35 15.35
N GLU A 118 -24.12 -8.56 16.38
CA GLU A 118 -24.97 -9.06 17.47
C GLU A 118 -26.21 -9.62 16.78
N GLU A 119 -26.39 -10.94 16.84
CA GLU A 119 -27.64 -11.59 16.46
C GLU A 119 -28.69 -11.02 17.41
N GLY A 120 -29.31 -9.91 16.99
CA GLY A 120 -30.41 -9.29 17.70
C GLY A 120 -31.45 -10.36 17.94
N GLU A 121 -31.76 -10.54 19.22
CA GLU A 121 -32.81 -11.39 19.74
C GLU A 121 -34.04 -11.29 18.84
N VAL A 122 -34.37 -12.39 18.16
CA VAL A 122 -35.66 -12.54 17.50
C VAL A 122 -36.67 -12.73 18.64
N GLU A 123 -37.25 -11.63 19.13
CA GLU A 123 -38.47 -11.66 19.94
C GLU A 123 -39.70 -12.07 19.09
#